data_AF-X1NQJ1-F1
#
_entry.id   AF-X1NQJ1-F1
#
_cell.length_a   1.000
_cell.length_b   1.000
_cell.length_c   1.000
_cell.angle_alpha   90.00
_cell.angle_beta   90.00
_cell.angle_gamma   90.00
#
_symmetry.space_group_name_H-M   'P 1'
#
loop_
_entity.id
_entity.type
_entity.pdbx_description
1 polymer ?
#
loop_
_entity_poly.entity_id
_entity_poly.type
_entity_poly.pdbx_seq_one_letter_code
_entity_poly.pdbx_strand_id
1 'polypeptide(L)' 'NKIYLFPIAKTAQEKLGTKLVTNIISLGIIVGLTGVVSQEAIQKAVFSKVPVKAKEVNEKALLLGFDIAKDLKIKK' A
#
# COMPACT_ATOMS: atom_id res chain seq x y z
N ASN A 1 -5.64 22.17 0.59
CA ASN A 1 -5.13 20.79 0.35
C ASN A 1 -5.26 19.96 1.62
N LYS A 2 -5.65 18.68 1.50
CA LYS A 2 -5.62 17.72 2.62
C LYS A 2 -4.22 17.11 2.70
N ILE A 3 -3.64 17.06 3.89
CA ILE A 3 -2.31 16.50 4.14
C ILE A 3 -2.49 15.24 4.99
N TYR A 4 -1.85 14.13 4.58
CA TYR A 4 -1.81 12.89 5.33
C TYR A 4 -0.36 12.56 5.65
N LEU A 5 -0.04 12.34 6.93
CA LEU A 5 1.29 11.97 7.39
C LEU A 5 1.26 10.52 7.91
N PHE A 6 2.16 9.67 7.40
CA PHE A 6 2.26 8.28 7.83
C PHE A 6 3.70 7.75 7.70
N PRO A 7 4.23 7.01 8.70
CA PRO A 7 5.63 6.54 8.70
C PRO A 7 5.83 5.25 7.89
N ILE A 8 5.60 5.30 6.57
CA ILE A 8 5.50 4.13 5.67
C ILE A 8 6.70 3.17 5.81
N ALA A 9 7.94 3.69 5.76
CA ALA A 9 9.14 2.85 5.81
C ALA A 9 9.32 2.14 7.15
N LYS A 10 8.93 2.77 8.26
CA LYS A 10 8.93 2.16 9.59
C LYS A 10 7.91 1.02 9.65
N THR A 11 6.69 1.29 9.18
CA THR A 11 5.62 0.28 9.10
C THR A 11 6.01 -0.90 8.22
N ALA A 12 6.65 -0.68 7.08
CA ALA A 12 7.14 -1.74 6.20
C ALA A 12 8.11 -2.68 6.94
N GLN A 13 9.07 -2.10 7.67
CA GLN A 13 10.03 -2.86 8.46
C GLN A 13 9.36 -3.64 9.60
N GLU A 14 8.46 -3.01 10.35
CA GLU A 14 7.81 -3.60 11.54
C GLU A 14 6.77 -4.67 11.20
N LYS A 15 6.02 -4.49 10.10
CA LYS A 15 4.90 -5.38 9.74
C LYS A 15 5.29 -6.45 8.73
N LEU A 16 6.25 -6.16 7.85
CA LEU A 16 6.61 -7.05 6.73
C LEU A 16 8.10 -7.44 6.74
N GLY A 17 8.87 -7.00 7.74
CA GLY A 17 10.27 -7.38 7.90
C GLY A 17 11.23 -6.75 6.88
N THR A 18 10.74 -5.90 5.98
CA THR A 18 11.55 -5.31 4.91
C THR A 18 11.05 -3.92 4.51
N LYS A 19 11.99 -3.00 4.26
CA LYS A 19 11.68 -1.67 3.70
C LYS A 19 11.47 -1.69 2.19
N LEU A 20 11.79 -2.80 1.50
CA LEU A 20 11.75 -2.89 0.04
C LEU A 20 10.34 -2.68 -0.54
N VAL A 21 9.29 -2.94 0.24
CA VAL A 21 7.89 -2.81 -0.19
C VAL A 21 7.24 -1.46 0.16
N THR A 22 8.04 -0.48 0.61
CA THR A 22 7.55 0.86 0.97
C THR A 22 6.76 1.52 -0.16
N ASN A 23 7.23 1.38 -1.41
CA ASN A 23 6.55 1.90 -2.60
C ASN A 23 5.17 1.26 -2.83
N ILE A 24 5.03 -0.04 -2.57
CA ILE A 24 3.76 -0.75 -2.75
C ILE A 24 2.75 -0.38 -1.66
N ILE A 25 3.20 -0.24 -0.40
CA ILE A 25 2.35 0.31 0.66
C ILE A 25 1.89 1.72 0.27
N SER A 26 2.81 2.56 -0.22
CA SER A 26 2.50 3.93 -0.66
C SER A 26 1.44 3.93 -1.76
N LEU A 27 1.54 3.02 -2.74
CA LEU A 27 0.58 2.87 -3.82
C LEU A 27 -0.82 2.49 -3.29
N GLY A 28 -0.88 1.54 -2.35
CA GLY A 28 -2.13 1.18 -1.67
C GLY A 28 -2.74 2.38 -0.94
N ILE A 29 -1.92 3.16 -0.23
CA ILE A 29 -2.37 4.38 0.46
C ILE A 29 -2.95 5.39 -0.54
N ILE A 30 -2.23 5.68 -1.62
CA ILE A 30 -2.65 6.67 -2.63
C ILE A 30 -3.98 6.24 -3.27
N VAL A 31 -4.10 5.00 -3.71
CA VAL A 31 -5.33 4.50 -4.33
C VAL A 31 -6.48 4.47 -3.32
N GLY A 32 -6.24 3.98 -2.10
CA GLY A 32 -7.25 3.95 -1.05
C GLY A 32 -7.75 5.34 -0.64
N LEU A 33 -6.88 6.36 -0.65
CA LEU A 33 -7.24 7.75 -0.34
C LEU A 33 -7.98 8.42 -1.50
N THR A 34 -7.49 8.27 -2.73
CA THR A 34 -7.95 9.03 -3.90
C THR A 34 -9.07 8.37 -4.67
N GLY A 35 -9.13 7.04 -4.71
CA GLY A 35 -10.04 6.30 -5.58
C GLY A 35 -9.76 6.50 -7.08
N VAL A 36 -8.57 6.96 -7.47
CA VAL A 36 -8.23 7.28 -8.87
C VAL A 36 -8.30 6.06 -9.80
N VAL A 37 -8.14 4.86 -9.24
CA VAL A 37 -8.36 3.57 -9.90
C VAL A 37 -9.02 2.60 -8.91
N SER A 38 -9.63 1.52 -9.41
CA SER A 38 -10.20 0.49 -8.54
C SER A 38 -9.12 -0.32 -7.82
N GLN A 39 -9.45 -0.92 -6.68
CA GLN A 39 -8.51 -1.77 -5.93
C GLN A 39 -8.11 -3.01 -6.75
N GLU A 40 -9.07 -3.59 -7.48
CA GLU A 40 -8.84 -4.75 -8.34
C GLU A 40 -7.90 -4.42 -9.49
N ALA A 41 -8.04 -3.23 -10.10
CA ALA A 41 -7.20 -2.79 -11.19
C ALA A 41 -5.74 -2.64 -10.74
N ILE A 42 -5.51 -2.01 -9.57
CA ILE A 42 -4.16 -1.83 -9.07
C ILE A 42 -3.54 -3.14 -8.57
N GLN A 43 -4.33 -4.04 -7.95
CA GLN A 43 -3.87 -5.39 -7.59
C GLN A 43 -3.38 -6.16 -8.81
N LYS A 44 -4.17 -6.21 -9.88
CA LYS A 44 -3.76 -6.84 -11.16
C LYS A 44 -2.48 -6.24 -11.72
N ALA A 45 -2.35 -4.91 -11.71
CA ALA A 45 -1.18 -4.22 -12.21
C ALA A 45 0.09 -4.49 -11.38
N VAL A 46 -0.05 -4.64 -10.07
CA VAL A 46 1.07 -5.00 -9.18
C VAL A 46 1.45 -6.46 -9.41
N PHE A 47 0.49 -7.39 -9.44
CA PHE A 47 0.75 -8.82 -9.60
C PHE A 47 1.36 -9.20 -10.95
N SER A 48 1.13 -8.41 -12.00
CA SER A 48 1.73 -8.62 -13.32
C SER A 48 3.18 -8.12 -13.41
N LYS A 49 3.59 -7.18 -12.55
CA LYS A 49 4.92 -6.56 -12.59
C LYS A 49 5.89 -7.13 -11.55
N VAL A 50 5.39 -7.64 -10.43
CA VAL A 50 6.26 -8.13 -9.35
C VAL A 50 6.82 -9.53 -9.66
N PRO A 51 8.09 -9.82 -9.32
CA PRO A 51 8.66 -11.15 -9.46
C PRO A 51 7.86 -12.19 -8.67
N VAL A 52 7.77 -13.41 -9.19
CA VAL A 52 7.02 -14.52 -8.56
C VAL A 52 7.40 -14.71 -7.09
N LYS A 53 8.71 -14.72 -6.80
CA LYS A 53 9.26 -14.85 -5.43
C LYS A 53 8.87 -13.73 -4.46
N ALA A 54 8.38 -12.61 -4.97
CA ALA A 54 8.02 -11.43 -4.19
C ALA A 54 6.49 -11.15 -4.22
N LYS A 55 5.68 -11.97 -4.90
CA LYS A 55 4.24 -11.76 -5.03
C LYS A 55 3.56 -11.60 -3.68
N GLU A 56 3.79 -12.55 -2.77
CA GLU A 56 3.13 -12.57 -1.46
C GLU A 56 3.43 -11.31 -0.62
N VAL A 57 4.70 -10.90 -0.54
CA VAL A 57 5.08 -9.73 0.26
C VAL A 57 4.56 -8.42 -0.36
N ASN A 58 4.52 -8.33 -1.69
CA ASN A 58 3.97 -7.16 -2.38
C ASN A 58 2.44 -7.11 -2.28
N GLU A 59 1.75 -8.25 -2.32
CA GLU A 59 0.32 -8.34 -2.08
C GLU A 59 -0.04 -7.87 -0.67
N LYS A 60 0.63 -8.41 0.35
CA LYS A 60 0.47 -7.98 1.75
C LYS A 60 0.74 -6.48 1.92
N ALA A 61 1.77 -5.95 1.24
CA ALA A 61 2.09 -4.52 1.26
C ALA A 61 0.99 -3.65 0.66
N LEU A 62 0.39 -4.07 -0.47
CA LEU A 62 -0.65 -3.30 -1.14
C LEU A 62 -1.92 -3.25 -0.29
N LEU A 63 -2.34 -4.40 0.23
CA LEU A 63 -3.49 -4.53 1.13
C LEU A 63 -3.30 -3.69 2.40
N LEU A 64 -2.11 -3.77 3.02
CA LEU A 64 -1.75 -2.93 4.17
C LEU A 64 -1.89 -1.43 3.84
N GLY A 65 -1.52 -1.01 2.63
CA GLY A 65 -1.71 0.36 2.18
C GLY A 65 -3.19 0.78 2.11
N PHE A 66 -4.09 -0.11 1.67
CA PHE A 66 -5.53 0.14 1.67
C PHE A 66 -6.10 0.29 3.08
N ASP A 67 -5.68 -0.58 4.01
CA ASP A 67 -6.11 -0.51 5.40
C ASP A 67 -5.66 0.80 6.05
N ILE A 68 -4.40 1.20 5.83
CA ILE A 68 -3.88 2.48 6.31
C ILE A 68 -4.69 3.66 5.73
N ALA A 69 -5.04 3.63 4.45
CA ALA A 69 -5.86 4.68 3.85
C ALA A 69 -7.26 4.76 4.45
N LYS A 70 -7.87 3.60 4.78
CA LYS A 70 -9.16 3.54 5.46
C LYS A 70 -9.07 4.18 6.86
N ASP A 71 -8.05 3.84 7.64
CA ASP A 71 -7.83 4.42 8.96
C ASP A 71 -7.58 5.93 8.90
N LEU A 72 -6.78 6.39 7.93
CA LEU A 72 -6.53 7.82 7.69
C LEU A 72 -7.80 8.58 7.27
N LYS A 73 -8.75 7.93 6.60
CA LYS A 73 -10.06 8.53 6.28
C LYS A 73 -10.97 8.67 7.50
N ILE A 74 -10.89 7.72 8.45
CA ILE A 74 -11.71 7.67 9.66
C ILE A 74 -11.21 8.65 10.73
N LYS A 75 -9.89 8.81 10.89
CA LYS A 75 -9.25 9.73 11.86
C LYS A 75 -9.35 11.22 11.47
N LYS A 76 -10.34 11.58 10.66
CA LYS A 76 -10.65 12.98 10.31
C LYS A 76 -11.26 13.74 11.46
#